data_AF-A0A9N9PB88-F1
#
_entry.id   AF-A0A9N9PB88-F1
#
_cell.length_a   1.000
_cell.length_b   1.000
_cell.length_c   1.000
_cell.angle_alpha   90.00
_cell.angle_beta   90.00
_cell.angle_gamma   90.00
#
_symmetry.space_group_name_H-M   'P 1'
#
loop_
_entity.id
_entity.type
_entity.pdbx_description
1 polymer ?
#
loop_
_entity_poly.entity_id
_entity_poly.type
_entity_poly.pdbx_seq_one_letter_code
_entity_poly.pdbx_strand_id
1 'polypeptide(L)'
;MNSINITFPIGLMVCQNKTNNYLIDALYKKKSIGKKNVSNIEFGMELLSHKEENDYIIAIIKNLNNNVEEEIRCQYLVECDSVYSGVRKEISQTLKSSWALADVEIKHKLVRYNQATAFSLGPLVIIPLDARKNTYHIVIKIANEEDKHDTNNGVTHGLTNKKPITIDKLQKIFDERIAPIKMELKNL
;
A
#
# COMPACT_ATOMS: atom_id res chain seq x y z
N MET A 1 9.48 -7.18 -33.97
CA MET A 1 9.33 -7.07 -32.51
C MET A 1 9.65 -5.65 -32.11
N ASN A 2 8.66 -4.84 -31.76
CA ASN A 2 8.89 -3.46 -31.31
C ASN A 2 9.38 -3.51 -29.87
N SER A 3 10.67 -3.24 -29.65
CA SER A 3 11.21 -3.08 -28.30
C SER A 3 10.57 -1.86 -27.65
N ILE A 4 9.93 -2.04 -26.49
CA ILE A 4 9.48 -0.91 -25.67
C ILE A 4 10.74 -0.18 -25.22
N ASN A 5 10.92 1.05 -25.67
CA ASN A 5 12.08 1.87 -25.35
C ASN A 5 11.92 2.36 -23.89
N ILE A 6 12.36 1.55 -22.93
CA ILE A 6 12.21 1.83 -21.50
C ILE A 6 13.49 2.45 -20.95
N THR A 7 13.40 3.71 -20.51
CA THR A 7 14.50 4.45 -19.85
C THR A 7 14.93 3.82 -18.53
N PHE A 8 14.03 3.13 -17.85
CA PHE A 8 14.27 2.47 -16.56
C PHE A 8 13.94 0.97 -16.65
N PRO A 9 14.85 0.14 -17.22
CA PRO A 9 14.56 -1.24 -17.59
C PRO A 9 14.40 -2.17 -16.37
N ILE A 10 14.54 -1.65 -15.15
CA ILE A 10 14.52 -2.41 -13.90
C ILE A 10 13.49 -1.76 -12.97
N GLY A 11 12.54 -2.55 -12.48
CA GLY A 11 11.65 -2.15 -11.40
C GLY A 11 12.41 -2.11 -10.07
N LEU A 12 12.41 -0.97 -9.40
CA LEU A 12 12.98 -0.82 -8.06
C LEU A 12 11.87 -1.01 -7.02
N MET A 13 12.14 -1.89 -6.05
CA MET A 13 11.27 -2.06 -4.89
C MET A 13 11.81 -1.22 -3.74
N VAL A 14 10.99 -0.30 -3.24
CA VAL A 14 11.34 0.60 -2.14
C VAL A 14 10.16 0.66 -1.18
N CYS A 15 10.43 0.63 0.12
CA CYS A 15 9.39 0.79 1.15
C CYS A 15 8.62 2.09 0.91
N GLN A 16 7.29 2.02 0.95
CA GLN A 16 6.41 3.17 0.70
C GLN A 16 6.78 4.39 1.56
N ASN A 17 7.11 4.19 2.85
CA ASN A 17 7.51 5.27 3.74
C ASN A 17 8.78 6.00 3.28
N LYS A 18 9.74 5.29 2.70
CA LYS A 18 10.96 5.92 2.14
C LYS A 18 10.60 6.76 0.92
N THR A 19 9.76 6.24 0.02
CA THR A 19 9.26 6.98 -1.14
C THR A 19 8.51 8.24 -0.72
N ASN A 20 7.62 8.14 0.27
CA ASN A 20 6.90 9.27 0.83
C ASN A 20 7.85 10.33 1.37
N ASN A 21 8.88 9.92 2.14
CA ASN A 21 9.89 10.84 2.66
C ASN A 21 10.65 11.57 1.55
N TYR A 22 11.05 10.88 0.47
CA TYR A 22 11.70 11.52 -0.68
C TYR A 22 10.81 12.58 -1.34
N LEU A 23 9.51 12.31 -1.46
CA LEU A 23 8.54 13.25 -2.04
C LEU A 23 8.35 14.47 -1.13
N ILE A 24 8.19 14.25 0.18
CA ILE A 24 8.08 15.30 1.20
C ILE A 24 9.33 16.18 1.18
N ASP A 25 10.53 15.57 1.19
CA ASP A 25 11.80 16.28 1.11
C ASP A 25 11.92 17.11 -0.18
N ALA A 26 11.49 16.58 -1.32
CA ALA A 26 11.51 17.29 -2.59
C ALA A 26 10.56 18.51 -2.58
N LEU A 27 9.38 18.37 -1.98
CA LEU A 27 8.43 19.46 -1.80
C LEU A 27 9.01 20.57 -0.90
N TYR A 28 9.70 20.21 0.18
CA TYR A 28 10.37 21.19 1.04
C TYR A 28 11.58 21.83 0.36
N LYS A 29 12.39 21.08 -0.39
CA LYS A 29 13.55 21.61 -1.13
C LYS A 29 13.15 22.58 -2.23
N LYS A 30 12.02 22.41 -2.92
CA LYS A 30 11.53 23.40 -3.90
C LYS A 30 11.21 24.77 -3.27
N LYS A 31 10.93 24.83 -1.96
CA LYS A 31 10.59 26.07 -1.23
C LYS A 31 11.79 27.00 -1.01
N SER A 32 13.01 26.47 -0.96
CA SER A 32 14.22 27.30 -0.81
C SER A 32 14.50 28.21 -2.01
N ILE A 33 13.70 28.12 -3.09
CA ILE A 33 13.86 28.88 -4.33
C ILE A 33 12.90 30.09 -4.43
N GLY A 34 11.94 30.34 -3.52
CA GLY A 34 11.19 31.61 -3.67
C GLY A 34 9.98 32.00 -2.82
N LYS A 35 9.48 31.20 -1.86
CA LYS A 35 8.38 31.68 -0.97
C LYS A 35 8.55 31.20 0.47
N LYS A 36 8.61 32.16 1.41
CA LYS A 36 8.61 31.91 2.86
C LYS A 36 7.20 31.44 3.30
N ASN A 37 7.18 30.33 4.05
CA ASN A 37 6.13 30.00 5.03
C ASN A 37 4.71 29.62 4.56
N VAL A 38 4.55 28.73 3.57
CA VAL A 38 3.33 27.89 3.48
C VAL A 38 3.73 26.42 3.64
N SER A 39 3.02 25.64 4.47
CA SER A 39 3.24 24.19 4.54
C SER A 39 2.65 23.57 3.28
N ASN A 40 3.43 22.77 2.54
CA ASN A 40 2.89 22.06 1.38
C ASN A 40 2.03 20.86 1.79
N ILE A 41 2.14 20.43 3.06
CA ILE A 41 1.42 19.28 3.59
C ILE A 41 1.01 19.59 5.04
N GLU A 42 -0.27 19.46 5.33
CA GLU A 42 -0.81 19.49 6.69
C GLU A 42 -1.27 18.08 7.05
N PHE A 43 -0.68 17.51 8.09
CA PHE A 43 -0.98 16.15 8.52
C PHE A 43 -2.09 16.12 9.55
N GLY A 44 -2.84 15.02 9.60
CA GLY A 44 -3.96 14.85 10.54
C GLY A 44 -5.17 15.70 10.15
N MET A 45 -5.39 15.89 8.86
CA MET A 45 -6.56 16.58 8.31
C MET A 45 -7.45 15.57 7.59
N GLU A 46 -8.76 15.63 7.82
CA GLU A 46 -9.76 14.77 7.20
C GLU A 46 -10.79 15.65 6.45
N LEU A 47 -11.02 15.37 5.16
CA LEU A 47 -12.07 16.03 4.41
C LEU A 47 -13.43 15.42 4.78
N LEU A 48 -14.33 16.22 5.35
CA LEU A 48 -15.66 15.76 5.76
C LEU A 48 -16.68 15.87 4.63
N SER A 49 -16.63 16.96 3.88
CA SER A 49 -17.53 17.24 2.76
C SER A 49 -16.97 18.35 1.87
N HIS A 50 -17.48 18.43 0.64
CA HIS A 50 -17.27 19.59 -0.21
C HIS A 50 -18.56 19.95 -0.96
N LYS A 51 -18.65 21.20 -1.38
CA LYS A 51 -19.74 21.71 -2.22
C LYS A 51 -19.16 22.59 -3.32
N GLU A 52 -19.54 22.32 -4.56
CA GLU A 52 -19.24 23.18 -5.70
C GLU A 52 -20.24 24.35 -5.75
N GLU A 53 -19.72 25.57 -5.84
CA GLU A 53 -20.45 26.78 -6.15
C GLU A 53 -20.00 27.31 -7.52
N ASN A 54 -20.67 28.32 -8.07
CA ASN A 54 -20.40 28.80 -9.44
C ASN A 54 -18.94 29.20 -9.71
N ASP A 55 -18.22 29.74 -8.71
CA ASP A 55 -16.87 30.31 -8.88
C ASP A 55 -15.79 29.63 -8.02
N TYR A 56 -16.17 28.73 -7.11
CA TYR A 56 -15.26 28.09 -6.16
C TYR A 56 -15.86 26.83 -5.54
N ILE A 57 -15.01 26.06 -4.87
CA ILE A 57 -15.36 24.88 -4.10
C ILE A 57 -15.19 25.21 -2.62
N ILE A 58 -16.20 24.90 -1.82
CA ILE A 58 -16.13 24.94 -0.36
C ILE A 58 -15.82 23.54 0.13
N ALA A 59 -14.72 23.37 0.86
CA ALA A 59 -14.34 22.12 1.52
C ALA A 59 -14.42 22.30 3.04
N ILE A 60 -15.08 21.36 3.73
CA ILE A 60 -15.11 21.29 5.19
C ILE A 60 -14.09 20.25 5.63
N ILE A 61 -13.04 20.69 6.34
CA ILE A 61 -11.93 19.86 6.77
C ILE A 61 -11.89 19.81 8.30
N LYS A 62 -11.61 18.64 8.86
CA LYS A 62 -11.45 18.42 10.29
C LYS A 62 -9.99 18.14 10.63
N ASN A 63 -9.46 18.91 11.58
CA ASN A 63 -8.16 18.61 12.18
C ASN A 63 -8.34 17.55 13.27
N LEU A 64 -7.76 16.37 13.05
CA LEU A 64 -7.87 15.21 13.93
C LEU A 64 -7.10 15.37 15.25
N ASN A 65 -6.15 16.31 15.33
CA ASN A 65 -5.35 16.52 16.53
C ASN A 65 -6.09 17.33 17.60
N ASN A 66 -6.96 18.26 17.18
CA ASN A 66 -7.70 19.15 18.07
C ASN A 66 -9.22 19.07 17.87
N ASN A 67 -9.69 18.24 16.92
CA ASN A 67 -11.09 18.01 16.60
C ASN A 67 -11.84 19.27 16.14
N VAL A 68 -11.13 20.25 15.55
CA VAL A 68 -11.69 21.50 15.01
C VAL A 68 -12.01 21.34 13.53
N GLU A 69 -13.13 21.92 13.10
CA GLU A 69 -13.55 21.98 11.69
C GLU A 69 -13.25 23.36 11.09
N GLU A 70 -12.78 23.37 9.85
CA GLU A 70 -12.37 24.55 9.11
C GLU A 70 -13.02 24.54 7.71
N GLU A 71 -13.49 25.71 7.27
CA GLU A 71 -14.00 25.92 5.92
C GLU A 71 -12.86 26.46 5.03
N ILE A 72 -12.52 25.73 3.96
CA ILE A 72 -11.56 26.15 2.96
C ILE A 72 -12.27 26.43 1.63
N ARG A 73 -12.04 27.62 1.08
CA ARG A 73 -12.48 27.97 -0.27
C ARG A 73 -11.32 27.82 -1.25
N CYS A 74 -11.52 27.02 -2.29
CA CYS A 74 -10.50 26.75 -3.29
C CYS A 74 -11.09 26.79 -4.71
N GLN A 75 -10.23 27.06 -5.71
CA GLN A 75 -10.64 26.99 -7.12
C GLN A 75 -10.65 25.55 -7.64
N TYR A 76 -9.81 24.69 -7.06
CA TYR A 76 -9.66 23.31 -7.44
C TYR A 76 -9.49 22.46 -6.19
N LEU A 77 -10.22 21.36 -6.11
CA LEU A 77 -10.07 20.31 -5.11
C LEU A 77 -9.63 19.03 -5.84
N VAL A 78 -8.52 18.44 -5.39
CA VAL A 78 -8.01 17.17 -5.94
C VAL A 78 -7.94 16.15 -4.81
N GLU A 79 -8.87 15.19 -4.83
CA GLU A 79 -8.89 14.11 -3.85
C GLU A 79 -7.95 12.96 -4.27
N CYS A 80 -7.02 12.63 -3.38
CA CYS A 80 -6.10 11.49 -3.52
C CYS A 80 -6.21 10.56 -2.29
N ASP A 81 -7.40 10.48 -1.71
CA ASP A 81 -7.76 9.81 -0.45
C ASP A 81 -8.05 8.31 -0.58
N SER A 82 -7.55 7.71 -1.66
CA SER A 82 -7.51 6.26 -1.88
C SER A 82 -8.89 5.62 -2.16
N VAL A 83 -9.07 4.38 -1.73
CA VAL A 83 -10.17 3.48 -2.08
C VAL A 83 -11.51 3.81 -1.42
N TYR A 84 -11.50 4.62 -0.36
CA TYR A 84 -12.71 5.12 0.32
C TYR A 84 -13.06 6.55 -0.08
N SER A 85 -12.51 7.02 -1.20
CA SER A 85 -12.77 8.37 -1.69
C SER A 85 -14.26 8.69 -1.72
N GLY A 86 -14.64 9.78 -1.05
CA GLY A 86 -16.04 10.22 -0.98
C GLY A 86 -16.62 10.56 -2.35
N VAL A 87 -15.75 10.90 -3.31
CA VAL A 87 -16.08 11.23 -4.70
C VAL A 87 -16.16 10.01 -5.61
N ARG A 88 -15.35 8.97 -5.38
CA ARG A 88 -15.31 7.79 -6.25
C ARG A 88 -16.48 6.84 -5.95
N LYS A 89 -17.69 7.22 -6.34
CA LYS A 89 -18.84 6.34 -6.35
C LYS A 89 -18.95 5.63 -7.69
N GLU A 90 -19.04 4.31 -7.60
CA GLU A 90 -19.42 3.36 -8.64
C GLU A 90 -18.29 2.77 -9.51
N ILE A 91 -18.43 1.46 -9.70
CA ILE A 91 -17.62 0.52 -10.48
C ILE A 91 -16.35 0.02 -9.78
N SER A 92 -16.55 -0.86 -8.79
CA SER A 92 -15.51 -1.77 -8.30
C SER A 92 -15.91 -3.23 -8.53
N GLN A 93 -15.27 -3.91 -9.49
CA GLN A 93 -15.29 -5.37 -9.52
C GLN A 93 -14.36 -5.88 -8.44
N THR A 94 -14.91 -6.44 -7.37
CA THR A 94 -14.11 -7.00 -6.28
C THR A 94 -13.63 -8.40 -6.65
N LEU A 95 -12.31 -8.58 -6.67
CA LEU A 95 -11.72 -9.92 -6.71
C LEU A 95 -11.85 -10.55 -5.32
N LYS A 96 -12.75 -11.54 -5.19
CA LYS A 96 -12.92 -12.36 -3.99
C LYS A 96 -11.73 -13.29 -3.83
N SER A 97 -10.61 -12.77 -3.36
CA SER A 97 -9.44 -13.56 -3.02
C SER A 97 -8.77 -12.96 -1.82
N SER A 98 -8.17 -13.80 -0.98
CA SER A 98 -7.44 -13.34 0.19
C SER A 98 -5.98 -13.62 0.06
N TRP A 99 -5.20 -12.68 0.55
CA TRP A 99 -3.76 -12.72 0.49
C TRP A 99 -3.21 -12.33 1.85
N ALA A 100 -2.17 -13.04 2.28
CA ALA A 100 -1.33 -12.62 3.38
C ALA A 100 -0.19 -11.80 2.80
N LEU A 101 0.12 -10.72 3.51
CA LEU A 101 1.29 -9.90 3.31
C LEU A 101 2.08 -9.96 4.62
N ALA A 102 3.37 -10.28 4.54
CA ALA A 102 4.24 -10.32 5.71
C ALA A 102 5.67 -9.94 5.34
N ASP A 103 6.27 -9.08 6.14
CA ASP A 103 7.69 -8.78 6.05
C ASP A 103 8.44 -9.73 6.99
N VAL A 104 9.43 -10.46 6.47
CA VAL A 104 10.13 -11.53 7.18
C VAL A 104 11.62 -11.55 6.85
N GLU A 105 12.43 -12.16 7.71
CA GLU A 105 13.80 -12.55 7.37
C GLU A 105 13.83 -13.98 6.81
N ILE A 106 14.54 -14.19 5.71
CA ILE A 106 14.69 -15.49 5.05
C ILE A 106 16.16 -15.75 4.74
N LYS A 107 16.67 -16.90 5.20
CA LYS A 107 18.02 -17.39 4.86
C LYS A 107 17.95 -18.66 4.04
N HIS A 108 17.87 -18.52 2.72
CA HIS A 108 17.84 -19.67 1.83
C HIS A 108 18.44 -19.35 0.46
N LYS A 109 19.21 -20.29 -0.12
CA LYS A 109 19.95 -20.11 -1.39
C LYS A 109 19.08 -19.79 -2.62
N LEU A 110 17.80 -20.15 -2.57
CA LEU A 110 16.84 -19.89 -3.66
C LEU A 110 16.22 -18.49 -3.61
N VAL A 111 16.36 -17.79 -2.48
CA VAL A 111 15.83 -16.45 -2.29
C VAL A 111 17.02 -15.50 -2.36
N ARG A 112 17.04 -14.65 -3.39
CA ARG A 112 18.12 -13.71 -3.64
C ARG A 112 17.62 -12.30 -3.41
N TYR A 113 18.50 -11.42 -2.95
CA TYR A 113 18.17 -10.04 -2.61
C TYR A 113 17.89 -9.13 -3.81
N ASN A 114 18.19 -9.58 -5.04
CA ASN A 114 18.16 -8.76 -6.25
C ASN A 114 17.05 -9.17 -7.24
N GLN A 115 16.19 -10.10 -6.88
CA GLN A 115 15.09 -10.56 -7.73
C GLN A 115 13.93 -11.07 -6.88
N ALA A 116 12.71 -10.94 -7.40
CA ALA A 116 11.57 -11.61 -6.81
C ALA A 116 11.66 -13.13 -7.09
N THR A 117 11.30 -13.94 -6.10
CA THR A 117 11.19 -15.40 -6.25
C THR A 117 9.72 -15.78 -6.21
N ALA A 118 9.23 -16.44 -7.26
CA ALA A 118 7.86 -16.95 -7.31
C ALA A 118 7.86 -18.49 -7.27
N PHE A 119 6.91 -19.07 -6.54
CA PHE A 119 6.65 -20.50 -6.51
C PHE A 119 5.28 -20.77 -7.15
N SER A 120 5.21 -21.82 -7.98
CA SER A 120 4.03 -22.13 -8.80
C SER A 120 2.99 -23.02 -8.11
N LEU A 121 3.38 -23.78 -7.07
CA LEU A 121 2.50 -24.60 -6.24
C LEU A 121 1.72 -23.70 -5.27
N GLY A 122 0.70 -23.02 -5.81
CA GLY A 122 -0.09 -22.00 -5.13
C GLY A 122 0.56 -20.62 -5.24
N PRO A 123 -0.21 -19.52 -5.44
CA PRO A 123 0.37 -18.20 -5.64
C PRO A 123 1.16 -17.74 -4.41
N LEU A 124 2.49 -17.69 -4.57
CA LEU A 124 3.45 -17.25 -3.56
C LEU A 124 4.56 -16.47 -4.27
N VAL A 125 4.78 -15.24 -3.83
CA VAL A 125 5.87 -14.39 -4.30
C VAL A 125 6.64 -13.86 -3.09
N ILE A 126 7.96 -13.90 -3.18
CA ILE A 126 8.90 -13.34 -2.22
C ILE A 126 9.60 -12.17 -2.91
N ILE A 127 9.43 -10.96 -2.37
CA ILE A 127 9.95 -9.71 -2.94
C ILE A 127 11.04 -9.18 -2.01
N PRO A 128 12.26 -8.91 -2.48
CA PRO A 128 13.30 -8.31 -1.64
C PRO A 128 12.91 -6.92 -1.16
N LEU A 129 13.10 -6.64 0.14
CA LEU A 129 12.88 -5.32 0.75
C LEU A 129 14.21 -4.61 1.04
N ASP A 130 15.08 -5.26 1.81
CA ASP A 130 16.40 -4.71 2.14
C ASP A 130 17.45 -5.82 2.07
N ALA A 131 18.28 -5.74 1.02
CA ALA A 131 19.38 -6.67 0.78
C ALA A 131 20.37 -6.77 1.95
N ARG A 132 20.55 -5.70 2.73
CA ARG A 132 21.51 -5.67 3.84
C ARG A 132 21.02 -6.44 5.06
N LYS A 133 19.70 -6.60 5.18
CA LYS A 133 19.05 -7.21 6.33
C LYS A 133 18.46 -8.59 6.03
N ASN A 134 18.59 -9.09 4.79
CA ASN A 134 17.92 -10.30 4.31
C ASN A 134 16.41 -10.29 4.59
N THR A 135 15.78 -9.12 4.41
CA THR A 135 14.35 -8.96 4.64
C THR A 135 13.57 -8.99 3.34
N TYR A 136 12.44 -9.65 3.37
CA TYR A 136 11.61 -9.94 2.21
C TYR A 136 10.15 -9.74 2.55
N HIS A 137 9.40 -9.26 1.57
CA HIS A 137 7.96 -9.19 1.59
C HIS A 137 7.38 -10.44 0.94
N ILE A 138 6.60 -11.20 1.69
CA ILE A 138 5.87 -12.36 1.19
C ILE A 138 4.47 -11.94 0.83
N VAL A 139 4.07 -12.28 -0.39
CA VAL A 139 2.68 -12.21 -0.87
C VAL A 139 2.21 -13.64 -1.13
N ILE A 140 1.28 -14.14 -0.33
CA ILE A 140 0.82 -15.53 -0.40
C ILE A 140 -0.71 -15.58 -0.38
N LYS A 141 -1.32 -16.25 -1.37
CA LYS A 141 -2.79 -16.45 -1.36
C LYS A 141 -3.18 -17.23 -0.10
N ILE A 142 -4.29 -16.94 0.56
CA ILE A 142 -4.83 -17.72 1.69
C ILE A 142 -6.13 -18.38 1.20
N ALA A 143 -6.17 -19.70 1.13
CA ALA A 143 -7.19 -20.45 0.37
C ALA A 143 -8.60 -20.46 1.00
N ASN A 144 -8.77 -20.19 2.30
CA ASN A 144 -10.08 -20.34 2.96
C ASN A 144 -10.93 -19.09 2.76
N GLU A 145 -11.75 -19.05 1.71
CA GLU A 145 -12.72 -17.99 1.43
C GLU A 145 -14.02 -18.15 2.26
N GLU A 146 -14.24 -19.33 2.85
CA GLU A 146 -15.49 -19.72 3.53
C GLU A 146 -15.75 -19.03 4.89
N ASP A 147 -14.70 -18.52 5.56
CA ASP A 147 -14.80 -17.87 6.89
C ASP A 147 -14.80 -16.34 6.84
N LYS A 148 -14.92 -15.75 5.65
CA LYS A 148 -14.63 -14.32 5.48
C LYS A 148 -15.88 -13.50 5.25
N HIS A 149 -16.01 -12.46 6.07
CA HIS A 149 -17.04 -11.46 5.86
C HIS A 149 -16.66 -10.58 4.68
N ASP A 150 -17.61 -10.39 3.78
CA ASP A 150 -17.53 -9.32 2.80
C ASP A 150 -17.61 -7.99 3.57
N THR A 151 -16.45 -7.34 3.75
CA THR A 151 -16.38 -5.99 4.33
C THR A 151 -16.50 -4.92 3.25
N ASN A 152 -16.84 -5.29 2.02
CA ASN A 152 -16.96 -4.35 0.91
C ASN A 152 -18.29 -3.63 1.00
N ASN A 153 -18.29 -2.51 1.72
CA ASN A 153 -19.31 -1.48 1.64
C ASN A 153 -19.24 -0.74 0.28
N GLY A 154 -19.21 -1.46 -0.85
CA GLY A 154 -19.10 -0.88 -2.21
C GLY A 154 -17.69 -0.45 -2.64
N VAL A 155 -16.64 -0.97 -1.98
CA VAL A 155 -15.22 -0.61 -2.20
C VAL A 155 -14.36 -1.83 -2.58
N THR A 156 -13.22 -1.62 -3.25
CA THR A 156 -12.33 -2.66 -3.81
C THR A 156 -11.47 -3.39 -2.75
N HIS A 157 -11.98 -3.73 -1.57
CA HIS A 157 -11.16 -4.49 -0.61
C HIS A 157 -11.27 -6.00 -0.87
N GLY A 158 -10.14 -6.68 -0.71
CA GLY A 158 -10.18 -8.12 -0.53
C GLY A 158 -10.91 -8.48 0.77
N LEU A 159 -11.34 -9.73 0.88
CA LEU A 159 -11.95 -10.28 2.09
C LEU A 159 -11.02 -10.10 3.31
N THR A 160 -11.50 -9.47 4.39
CA THR A 160 -10.70 -9.28 5.62
C THR A 160 -11.02 -10.36 6.67
N ASN A 161 -9.98 -10.84 7.36
CA ASN A 161 -10.16 -11.70 8.54
C ASN A 161 -10.30 -10.82 9.78
N LYS A 162 -11.23 -11.15 10.69
CA LYS A 162 -11.35 -10.48 12.00
C LYS A 162 -10.09 -10.62 12.88
N LYS A 163 -9.23 -11.61 12.61
CA LYS A 163 -7.97 -11.85 13.33
C LYS A 163 -6.80 -11.85 12.35
N PRO A 164 -5.69 -11.16 12.65
CA PRO A 164 -4.46 -11.26 11.89
C PRO A 164 -3.98 -12.72 11.78
N ILE A 165 -3.39 -13.06 10.64
CA ILE A 165 -2.69 -14.35 10.50
C ILE A 165 -1.41 -14.30 11.34
N THR A 166 -1.16 -15.34 12.12
CA THR A 166 0.09 -15.46 12.90
C THR A 166 1.22 -15.97 12.01
N ILE A 167 2.47 -15.71 12.40
CA ILE A 167 3.65 -16.22 11.69
C ILE A 167 3.65 -17.75 11.60
N ASP A 168 3.24 -18.45 12.66
CA ASP A 168 3.16 -19.92 12.66
C ASP A 168 2.14 -20.45 11.63
N LYS A 169 0.99 -19.77 11.51
CA LYS A 169 -0.03 -20.14 10.52
C LYS A 169 0.45 -19.82 9.10
N LEU A 170 1.20 -18.71 8.94
CA LEU A 170 1.82 -18.35 7.67
C LEU A 170 2.88 -19.39 7.26
N GLN A 171 3.76 -19.79 8.19
CA GLN A 171 4.78 -20.82 7.98
C GLN A 171 4.19 -22.13 7.50
N LYS A 172 3.07 -22.59 8.10
CA LYS A 172 2.38 -23.82 7.65
C LYS A 172 1.92 -23.73 6.19
N ILE A 173 1.24 -22.65 5.82
CA ILE A 173 0.77 -22.44 4.43
C ILE A 173 1.96 -22.34 3.48
N PHE A 174 3.05 -21.70 3.93
CA PHE A 174 4.27 -21.56 3.17
C PHE A 174 4.93 -22.91 2.90
N ASP A 175 5.14 -23.72 3.94
CA ASP A 175 5.76 -25.05 3.86
C ASP A 175 4.97 -25.99 2.94
N GLU A 176 3.64 -25.99 3.03
CA GLU A 176 2.77 -26.78 2.14
C GLU A 176 2.98 -26.44 0.65
N ARG A 177 3.26 -25.17 0.34
CA ARG A 177 3.41 -24.69 -1.05
C ARG A 177 4.79 -24.89 -1.62
N ILE A 178 5.82 -24.76 -0.79
CA ILE A 178 7.19 -24.89 -1.26
C ILE A 178 7.72 -26.31 -1.12
N ALA A 179 6.95 -27.24 -0.54
CA ALA A 179 7.33 -28.63 -0.40
C ALA A 179 7.88 -29.21 -1.73
N PRO A 180 9.00 -29.94 -1.69
CA PRO A 180 9.74 -30.42 -0.50
C PRO A 180 10.81 -29.45 0.04
N ILE A 181 10.85 -28.20 -0.44
CA ILE A 181 11.83 -27.20 0.00
C ILE A 181 11.55 -26.83 1.46
N LYS A 182 12.62 -26.76 2.27
CA LYS A 182 12.53 -26.32 3.66
C LYS A 182 13.08 -24.92 3.80
N MET A 183 12.27 -23.99 4.29
CA MET A 183 12.68 -22.60 4.48
C MET A 183 11.92 -22.00 5.66
N GLU A 184 12.69 -21.39 6.57
CA GLU A 184 12.18 -20.81 7.81
C GLU A 184 11.86 -19.31 7.61
N LEU A 185 10.67 -18.90 8.03
CA LEU A 185 10.24 -17.51 8.09
C LEU A 185 10.50 -16.97 9.50
N LYS A 186 11.26 -15.88 9.61
CA LYS A 186 11.52 -15.20 10.89
C LYS A 186 10.85 -13.85 10.93
N ASN A 187 10.28 -13.49 12.08
CA ASN A 187 9.83 -12.13 12.32
C ASN A 187 11.00 -11.16 12.25
N LEU A 188 10.72 -9.95 11.76
CA LEU A 188 11.65 -8.82 11.79
C LEU A 188 11.90 -8.29 13.20
#